data_AF-A0A812RNL2-F1
#
_entry.id   AF-A0A812RNL2-F1
#
_cell.length_a   1.000
_cell.length_b   1.000
_cell.length_c   1.000
_cell.angle_alpha   90.00
_cell.angle_beta   90.00
_cell.angle_gamma   90.00
#
_symmetry.space_group_name_H-M   'P 1'
#
loop_
_entity.id
_entity.type
_entity.pdbx_description
1 polymer ?
#
loop_
_entity_poly.entity_id
_entity_poly.type
_entity_poly.pdbx_seq_one_letter_code
_entity_poly.pdbx_strand_id
1 'polypeptide(L)'
;IDPASLSHAARHGTLGKDKHLTEALVKRALVWKHRDVVKEAVAGDLREVAAAVADAYTLRALTKAAVEEDLFRALVLEQVEKLRQEAEENGEVAIDGVFSDDEGSAGKTVDLESLDLGLFTESPGPAQLFHQCIPVIWVTLINMWPGLLSQYLQMIWCKPVSGEGGVVMRLQPHPDVECWTGDHLPIAYIAIIGLTVWCIGIPLLLYLAIWRLQDRNTQENFRTYGYFIDGFEPAYWWWDILIKRGDVAIMMLVTYTSVADDEKAKLLIYPFISGGHLAITAWCRPFLNNQAEILDFLEYILSSFRFLFFSGIALLLIFHSQDTLWAMASVLVSMLVLMCLYFALHVIAQVMRKASKDMQEEDEESATADFFRRQSTEVSTPSKAASSGKE
;
A
#
# COMPACT_ATOMS: atom_id res chain seq x y z
N ILE A 1 9.68 -17.59 23.70
CA ILE A 1 9.87 -18.01 22.29
C ILE A 1 11.33 -18.42 22.17
N ASP A 2 11.58 -19.68 21.85
CA ASP A 2 12.90 -20.31 21.90
C ASP A 2 13.78 -19.77 20.74
N PRO A 3 14.93 -19.14 20.99
CA PRO A 3 15.79 -18.57 19.95
C PRO A 3 16.39 -19.64 19.01
N ALA A 4 16.28 -20.93 19.32
CA ALA A 4 16.73 -22.01 18.45
C ALA A 4 15.77 -22.28 17.27
N SER A 5 14.48 -21.94 17.36
CA SER A 5 13.50 -22.24 16.30
C SER A 5 13.49 -21.22 15.14
N LEU A 6 14.16 -20.08 15.30
CA LEU A 6 14.24 -19.03 14.27
C LEU A 6 15.39 -19.25 13.28
N SER A 7 16.38 -20.08 13.60
CA SER A 7 17.53 -20.34 12.71
C SER A 7 17.25 -21.36 11.60
N HIS A 8 16.17 -22.14 11.72
CA HIS A 8 15.85 -23.19 10.75
C HIS A 8 14.95 -22.69 9.60
N ALA A 9 14.22 -21.58 9.78
CA ALA A 9 13.37 -20.99 8.75
C ALA A 9 14.15 -20.11 7.75
N ALA A 10 15.33 -19.60 8.13
CA ALA A 10 16.15 -18.74 7.28
C ALA A 10 17.05 -19.50 6.28
N ARG A 11 16.98 -20.84 6.22
CA ARG A 11 17.84 -21.69 5.37
C ARG A 11 17.18 -22.28 4.12
N HIS A 12 15.88 -22.09 3.92
CA HIS A 12 15.23 -22.50 2.67
C HIS A 12 15.15 -21.32 1.71
N GLY A 13 16.13 -21.26 0.81
CA GLY A 13 16.19 -20.29 -0.28
C GLY A 13 14.96 -20.39 -1.19
N THR A 14 14.10 -19.38 -1.10
CA THR A 14 13.07 -19.07 -2.10
C THR A 14 13.46 -17.87 -2.97
N LEU A 15 14.47 -17.08 -2.60
CA LEU A 15 14.92 -15.89 -3.33
C LEU A 15 15.33 -16.18 -4.80
N GLY A 16 15.82 -17.38 -5.09
CA GLY A 16 16.21 -17.77 -6.45
C GLY A 16 15.03 -18.05 -7.39
N LYS A 17 13.88 -18.47 -6.87
CA LYS A 17 12.67 -18.71 -7.68
C LYS A 17 12.00 -17.41 -8.09
N ASP A 18 12.04 -16.39 -7.24
CA ASP A 18 11.42 -15.10 -7.54
C ASP A 18 12.17 -14.31 -8.61
N LYS A 19 13.51 -14.42 -8.68
CA LYS A 19 14.31 -13.75 -9.73
C LYS A 19 13.98 -14.27 -11.13
N HIS A 20 13.86 -15.59 -11.28
CA HIS A 20 13.50 -16.21 -12.56
C HIS A 20 12.05 -15.92 -12.98
N LEU A 21 11.13 -15.86 -12.01
CA LEU A 21 9.73 -15.49 -12.24
C LEU A 21 9.61 -14.02 -12.67
N THR A 22 10.31 -13.12 -11.97
CA THR A 22 10.32 -11.68 -12.28
C THR A 22 10.94 -11.44 -13.65
N GLU A 23 12.06 -12.11 -13.97
CA GLU A 23 12.67 -12.02 -15.29
C GLU A 23 11.73 -12.52 -16.40
N ALA A 24 11.08 -13.67 -16.21
CA ALA A 24 10.10 -14.18 -17.16
C ALA A 24 8.90 -13.23 -17.34
N LEU A 25 8.40 -12.63 -16.26
CA LEU A 25 7.31 -11.65 -16.31
C LEU A 25 7.70 -10.39 -17.06
N VAL A 26 8.90 -9.83 -16.81
CA VAL A 26 9.36 -8.62 -17.51
C VAL A 26 9.59 -8.90 -19.00
N LYS A 27 10.18 -10.05 -19.35
CA LYS A 27 10.35 -10.45 -20.76
C LYS A 27 9.00 -10.59 -21.47
N ARG A 28 8.01 -11.23 -20.84
CA ARG A 28 6.66 -11.39 -21.42
C ARG A 28 5.90 -10.06 -21.51
N ALA A 29 6.04 -9.18 -20.52
CA ALA A 29 5.44 -7.83 -20.56
C ALA A 29 6.05 -6.94 -21.67
N LEU A 30 7.36 -7.05 -21.90
CA LEU A 30 8.04 -6.39 -23.02
C LEU A 30 7.47 -6.87 -24.37
N VAL A 31 7.28 -8.18 -24.55
CA VAL A 31 6.67 -8.70 -25.78
C VAL A 31 5.21 -8.25 -25.92
N TRP A 32 4.43 -8.25 -24.84
CA TRP A 32 3.04 -7.78 -24.86
C TRP A 32 2.89 -6.31 -25.22
N LYS A 33 3.80 -5.45 -24.73
CA LYS A 33 3.83 -4.02 -25.07
C LYS A 33 3.97 -3.80 -26.58
N HIS A 34 4.64 -4.72 -27.28
CA HIS A 34 4.85 -4.68 -28.73
C HIS A 34 3.97 -5.69 -29.49
N ARG A 35 2.83 -6.09 -28.91
CA ARG A 35 1.90 -7.07 -29.51
C ARG A 35 1.45 -6.72 -30.92
N ASP A 36 1.36 -5.44 -31.25
CA ASP A 36 0.92 -4.99 -32.58
C ASP A 36 1.96 -5.35 -33.65
N VAL A 37 3.25 -5.26 -33.32
CA VAL A 37 4.36 -5.67 -34.20
C VAL A 37 4.37 -7.18 -34.40
N VAL A 38 4.07 -7.95 -33.34
CA VAL A 38 4.01 -9.42 -33.42
C VAL A 38 2.79 -9.87 -34.23
N LYS A 39 1.64 -9.20 -34.07
CA LYS A 39 0.42 -9.45 -34.86
C LYS A 39 0.61 -9.14 -36.36
N GLU A 40 1.39 -8.13 -36.71
CA GLU A 40 1.72 -7.84 -38.10
C GLU A 40 2.66 -8.90 -38.71
N ALA A 41 3.51 -9.52 -37.90
CA ALA A 41 4.54 -10.43 -38.36
C ALA A 41 4.06 -11.89 -38.53
N VAL A 42 2.99 -12.31 -37.85
CA VAL A 42 2.59 -13.72 -37.77
C VAL A 42 1.08 -13.89 -37.79
N ALA A 43 0.60 -14.83 -38.60
CA ALA A 43 -0.81 -15.28 -38.61
C ALA A 43 -1.12 -16.40 -37.59
N GLY A 44 -0.17 -16.74 -36.71
CA GLY A 44 -0.24 -17.85 -35.74
C GLY A 44 -0.53 -17.40 -34.30
N ASP A 45 -0.43 -18.33 -33.34
CA ASP A 45 -0.68 -18.04 -31.92
C ASP A 45 0.38 -17.08 -31.37
N LEU A 46 -0.07 -15.87 -31.02
CA LEU A 46 0.73 -14.80 -30.43
C LEU A 46 1.50 -15.27 -29.19
N ARG A 47 0.95 -16.23 -28.44
CA ARG A 47 1.50 -16.72 -27.18
C ARG A 47 2.76 -17.54 -27.38
N GLU A 48 2.80 -18.39 -28.41
CA GLU A 48 3.97 -19.22 -28.73
C GLU A 48 5.14 -18.36 -29.19
N VAL A 49 4.87 -17.42 -30.09
CA VAL A 49 5.90 -16.48 -30.58
C VAL A 49 6.44 -15.63 -29.44
N ALA A 50 5.57 -15.16 -28.54
CA ALA A 50 6.00 -14.38 -27.39
C ALA A 50 6.83 -15.17 -26.38
N ALA A 51 6.50 -16.44 -26.17
CA ALA A 51 7.29 -17.34 -25.32
C ALA A 51 8.65 -17.63 -25.96
N ALA A 52 8.69 -17.95 -27.25
CA ALA A 52 9.93 -18.22 -27.99
C ALA A 52 10.88 -17.01 -28.01
N VAL A 53 10.34 -15.80 -28.22
CA VAL A 53 11.13 -14.56 -28.17
C VAL A 53 11.62 -14.29 -26.74
N ALA A 54 10.79 -14.49 -25.72
CA ALA A 54 11.22 -14.32 -24.32
C ALA A 54 12.33 -15.32 -23.93
N ASP A 55 12.24 -16.56 -24.39
CA ASP A 55 13.20 -17.62 -24.02
C ASP A 55 14.51 -17.50 -24.82
N ALA A 56 14.44 -17.04 -26.07
CA ALA A 56 15.61 -16.88 -26.94
C ALA A 56 16.55 -15.74 -26.51
N TYR A 57 16.05 -14.73 -25.80
CA TYR A 57 16.83 -13.53 -25.49
C TYR A 57 16.97 -13.30 -23.98
N THR A 58 18.15 -12.84 -23.57
CA THR A 58 18.37 -12.36 -22.19
C THR A 58 17.54 -11.10 -21.94
N LEU A 59 17.11 -10.87 -20.70
CA LEU A 59 16.30 -9.70 -20.36
C LEU A 59 16.94 -8.41 -20.84
N ARG A 60 18.25 -8.27 -20.67
CA ARG A 60 19.05 -7.10 -21.08
C ARG A 60 19.04 -6.87 -22.59
N ALA A 61 19.09 -7.93 -23.40
CA ALA A 61 18.99 -7.83 -24.85
C ALA A 61 17.59 -7.39 -25.28
N LEU A 62 16.55 -7.96 -24.65
CA LEU A 62 15.15 -7.60 -24.84
C LEU A 62 14.86 -6.14 -24.45
N THR A 63 15.41 -5.66 -23.34
CA THR A 63 15.21 -4.27 -22.92
C THR A 63 15.87 -3.29 -23.89
N LYS A 64 17.09 -3.61 -24.34
CA LYS A 64 17.79 -2.79 -25.32
C LYS A 64 17.07 -2.78 -26.67
N ALA A 65 16.59 -3.93 -27.13
CA ALA A 65 15.81 -4.04 -28.34
C ALA A 65 14.48 -3.31 -28.24
N ALA A 66 13.78 -3.37 -27.11
CA ALA A 66 12.51 -2.65 -26.94
C ALA A 66 12.64 -1.11 -26.90
N VAL A 67 13.85 -0.58 -26.72
CA VAL A 67 14.13 0.86 -26.88
C VAL A 67 14.27 1.22 -28.37
N GLU A 68 14.72 0.29 -29.20
CA GLU A 68 14.93 0.46 -30.65
C GLU A 68 13.91 -0.39 -31.42
N GLU A 69 12.76 0.18 -31.75
CA GLU A 69 11.61 -0.52 -32.34
C GLU A 69 11.95 -1.38 -33.57
N ASP A 70 12.86 -0.89 -34.43
CA ASP A 70 13.35 -1.62 -35.60
C ASP A 70 14.17 -2.88 -35.23
N LEU A 71 14.98 -2.80 -34.18
CA LEU A 71 15.78 -3.91 -33.68
C LEU A 71 14.87 -4.98 -33.07
N PHE A 72 13.87 -4.56 -32.27
CA PHE A 72 12.89 -5.49 -31.73
C PHE A 72 12.11 -6.21 -32.85
N ARG A 73 11.67 -5.47 -33.87
CA ARG A 73 10.98 -6.05 -35.03
C ARG A 73 11.84 -7.08 -35.76
N ALA A 74 13.14 -6.80 -35.95
CA ALA A 74 14.06 -7.74 -36.57
C ALA A 74 14.23 -9.04 -35.75
N LEU A 75 14.32 -8.94 -34.42
CA LEU A 75 14.46 -10.11 -33.54
C LEU A 75 13.19 -10.98 -33.50
N VAL A 76 12.02 -10.35 -33.57
CA VAL A 76 10.74 -11.06 -33.67
C VAL A 76 10.67 -11.80 -35.01
N LEU A 77 10.97 -11.13 -36.12
CA LEU A 77 10.97 -11.76 -37.46
C LEU A 77 11.97 -12.92 -37.55
N GLU A 78 13.17 -12.78 -36.96
CA GLU A 78 14.16 -13.87 -36.89
C GLU A 78 13.59 -15.10 -36.19
N GLN A 79 12.86 -14.92 -35.08
CA GLN A 79 12.29 -16.06 -34.36
C GLN A 79 11.08 -16.68 -35.02
N VAL A 80 10.25 -15.87 -35.68
CA VAL A 80 9.14 -16.36 -36.48
C VAL A 80 9.65 -17.26 -37.59
N GLU A 81 10.74 -16.86 -38.26
CA GLU A 81 11.35 -17.67 -39.31
C GLU A 81 11.95 -18.98 -38.77
N LYS A 82 12.55 -18.97 -37.57
CA LYS A 82 13.04 -20.20 -36.92
C LYS A 82 11.90 -21.16 -36.57
N LEU A 83 10.83 -20.66 -35.95
CA LEU A 83 9.65 -21.48 -35.64
C LEU A 83 9.01 -22.05 -36.90
N ARG A 84 8.99 -21.28 -38.00
CA ARG A 84 8.52 -21.75 -39.30
C ARG A 84 9.40 -22.88 -39.85
N GLN A 85 10.72 -22.75 -39.77
CA GLN A 85 11.66 -23.79 -40.19
C GLN A 85 11.53 -25.06 -39.34
N GLU A 86 11.38 -24.91 -38.02
CA GLU A 86 11.16 -26.05 -37.11
C GLU A 86 9.84 -26.77 -37.40
N ALA A 87 8.77 -26.03 -37.71
CA ALA A 87 7.49 -26.63 -38.12
C ALA A 87 7.60 -27.39 -39.46
N GLU A 88 8.31 -26.83 -40.44
CA GLU A 88 8.58 -27.47 -41.73
C GLU A 88 9.44 -28.74 -41.58
N GLU A 89 10.48 -28.71 -40.73
CA GLU A 89 11.34 -29.87 -40.44
C GLU A 89 10.63 -30.98 -39.67
N ASN A 90 9.73 -30.61 -38.74
CA ASN A 90 8.93 -31.57 -37.97
C ASN A 90 7.79 -32.20 -38.78
N GLY A 91 7.58 -31.79 -40.03
CA GLY A 91 6.53 -32.31 -40.90
C GLY A 91 5.12 -31.89 -40.47
N GLU A 92 5.00 -30.86 -39.63
CA GLU A 92 3.74 -30.18 -39.36
C GLU A 92 3.43 -29.29 -40.57
N VAL A 93 2.78 -29.90 -41.55
CA VAL A 93 2.24 -29.22 -42.73
C VAL A 93 1.46 -28.00 -42.27
N ALA A 94 1.86 -26.85 -42.81
CA ALA A 94 1.22 -25.54 -42.74
C ALA A 94 -0.21 -25.58 -42.18
N ILE A 95 -0.38 -24.99 -41.00
CA ILE A 95 -1.69 -24.63 -40.46
C ILE A 95 -2.23 -23.48 -41.32
N ASP A 96 -2.73 -23.82 -42.50
CA ASP A 96 -3.70 -23.01 -43.21
C ASP A 96 -5.03 -23.18 -42.46
N GLY A 97 -5.20 -22.36 -41.43
CA GLY A 97 -6.47 -21.91 -40.87
C GLY A 97 -7.53 -22.97 -40.55
N VAL A 98 -7.34 -23.78 -39.51
CA VAL A 98 -8.45 -24.31 -38.68
C VAL A 98 -7.90 -24.59 -37.26
N PHE A 99 -8.11 -23.68 -36.32
CA PHE A 99 -8.14 -24.04 -34.90
C PHE A 99 -9.60 -24.00 -34.46
N SER A 100 -10.19 -25.18 -34.39
CA SER A 100 -11.39 -25.46 -33.62
C SER A 100 -11.01 -25.50 -32.15
N ASP A 101 -11.76 -24.76 -31.33
CA ASP A 101 -11.79 -24.88 -29.88
C ASP A 101 -12.01 -26.35 -29.49
N ASP A 102 -11.00 -26.99 -28.90
CA ASP A 102 -11.19 -28.27 -28.22
C ASP A 102 -10.69 -28.18 -26.77
N GLU A 103 -11.67 -28.14 -25.87
CA GLU A 103 -11.51 -28.18 -24.43
C GLU A 103 -11.02 -29.58 -24.02
N GLY A 104 -9.79 -29.72 -23.53
CA GLY A 104 -9.43 -31.01 -22.95
C GLY A 104 -7.97 -31.27 -22.65
N SER A 105 -7.31 -30.45 -21.83
CA SER A 105 -6.15 -30.95 -21.07
C SER A 105 -5.84 -30.10 -19.85
N ALA A 106 -5.99 -30.73 -18.68
CA ALA A 106 -5.71 -30.18 -17.36
C ALA A 106 -4.21 -30.03 -17.12
N GLY A 107 -3.61 -28.99 -17.70
CA GLY A 107 -2.42 -28.33 -17.16
C GLY A 107 -2.86 -26.98 -16.63
N LYS A 108 -2.72 -26.73 -15.33
CA LYS A 108 -3.10 -25.46 -14.70
C LYS A 108 -2.13 -24.36 -15.15
N THR A 109 -2.28 -23.91 -16.40
CA THR A 109 -1.60 -22.76 -16.97
C THR A 109 -2.07 -21.54 -16.19
N VAL A 110 -1.12 -20.85 -15.57
CA VAL A 110 -1.37 -19.58 -14.90
C VAL A 110 -1.78 -18.61 -16.00
N ASP A 111 -3.07 -18.30 -16.05
CA ASP A 111 -3.66 -17.39 -17.03
C ASP A 111 -3.09 -15.99 -16.80
N LEU A 112 -2.08 -15.63 -17.59
CA LEU A 112 -1.33 -14.36 -17.48
C LEU A 112 -2.13 -13.16 -17.97
N GLU A 113 -3.25 -13.37 -18.66
CA GLU A 113 -4.26 -12.33 -18.91
C GLU A 113 -5.03 -12.00 -17.62
N SER A 114 -5.01 -12.88 -16.60
CA SER A 114 -5.53 -12.57 -15.25
C SER A 114 -4.52 -11.84 -14.35
N LEU A 115 -3.27 -11.66 -14.81
CA LEU A 115 -2.30 -10.74 -14.19
C LEU A 115 -2.63 -9.29 -14.58
N ASP A 116 -3.90 -8.93 -14.42
CA ASP A 116 -4.38 -7.57 -14.39
C ASP A 116 -3.78 -6.88 -13.15
N LEU A 117 -2.58 -6.33 -13.36
CA LEU A 117 -1.99 -5.28 -12.52
C LEU A 117 -2.84 -3.99 -12.59
N GLY A 118 -3.83 -3.94 -13.48
CA GLY A 118 -4.92 -2.97 -13.47
C GLY A 118 -6.00 -3.33 -12.44
N LEU A 119 -6.50 -2.32 -11.72
CA LEU A 119 -7.60 -2.47 -10.75
C LEU A 119 -8.89 -3.03 -11.40
N PHE A 120 -9.02 -2.90 -12.72
CA PHE A 120 -10.15 -3.33 -13.54
C PHE A 120 -9.67 -4.19 -14.70
N THR A 121 -10.45 -5.21 -15.04
CA THR A 121 -10.26 -5.99 -16.28
C THR A 121 -10.62 -5.15 -17.50
N GLU A 122 -10.12 -5.51 -18.69
CA GLU A 122 -10.34 -4.74 -19.93
C GLU A 122 -11.82 -4.70 -20.38
N SER A 123 -12.64 -5.69 -20.03
CA SER A 123 -14.07 -5.74 -20.41
C SER A 123 -14.97 -6.51 -19.40
N PRO A 124 -15.09 -6.07 -18.14
CA PRO A 124 -15.87 -6.78 -17.14
C PRO A 124 -17.37 -6.68 -17.45
N GLY A 125 -18.08 -7.77 -17.22
CA GLY A 125 -19.53 -7.70 -17.04
C GLY A 125 -19.88 -6.78 -15.86
N PRO A 126 -21.09 -6.18 -15.82
CA PRO A 126 -21.45 -5.19 -14.79
C PRO A 126 -21.30 -5.73 -13.35
N ALA A 127 -21.62 -7.00 -13.11
CA ALA A 127 -21.44 -7.63 -11.80
C ALA A 127 -19.96 -7.76 -11.40
N GLN A 128 -19.09 -8.08 -12.35
CA GLN A 128 -17.65 -8.18 -12.14
C GLN A 128 -17.03 -6.81 -11.89
N LEU A 129 -17.52 -5.77 -12.59
CA LEU A 129 -17.12 -4.38 -12.34
C LEU A 129 -17.47 -3.96 -10.91
N PHE A 130 -18.68 -4.27 -10.42
CA PHE A 130 -19.04 -4.00 -9.02
C PHE A 130 -18.11 -4.70 -8.02
N HIS A 131 -17.74 -5.96 -8.28
CA HIS A 131 -16.80 -6.68 -7.44
C HIS A 131 -15.40 -6.03 -7.43
N GLN A 132 -14.92 -5.61 -8.60
CA GLN A 132 -13.63 -4.92 -8.75
C GLN A 132 -13.61 -3.53 -8.09
N CYS A 133 -14.77 -2.87 -7.96
CA CYS A 133 -14.92 -1.57 -7.29
C CYS A 133 -14.96 -1.66 -5.75
N ILE A 134 -15.11 -2.85 -5.15
CA ILE A 134 -15.19 -3.03 -3.69
C ILE A 134 -14.08 -2.32 -2.90
N PRO A 135 -12.78 -2.43 -3.26
CA PRO A 135 -11.70 -1.77 -2.53
C PRO A 135 -11.86 -0.25 -2.56
N VAL A 136 -12.21 0.30 -3.72
CA VAL A 136 -12.43 1.75 -3.92
C VAL A 136 -13.60 2.22 -3.07
N ILE A 137 -14.71 1.48 -3.08
CA ILE A 137 -15.89 1.78 -2.26
C ILE A 137 -15.49 1.83 -0.79
N TRP A 138 -14.75 0.84 -0.28
CA TRP A 138 -14.31 0.84 1.11
C TRP A 138 -13.43 2.04 1.46
N VAL A 139 -12.42 2.32 0.63
CA VAL A 139 -11.52 3.46 0.83
C VAL A 139 -12.29 4.77 0.81
N THR A 140 -13.21 4.96 -0.14
CA THR A 140 -14.04 6.17 -0.23
C THR A 140 -14.96 6.33 0.98
N LEU A 141 -15.67 5.26 1.38
CA LEU A 141 -16.56 5.29 2.55
C LEU A 141 -15.80 5.67 3.82
N ILE A 142 -14.62 5.08 3.99
CA ILE A 142 -13.77 5.30 5.15
C ILE A 142 -13.10 6.69 5.13
N ASN A 143 -12.78 7.24 3.95
CA ASN A 143 -12.27 8.61 3.83
C ASN A 143 -13.34 9.68 4.04
N MET A 144 -14.61 9.37 3.72
CA MET A 144 -15.76 10.25 3.95
C MET A 144 -16.22 10.23 5.42
N TRP A 145 -15.95 9.14 6.13
CA TRP A 145 -16.33 8.90 7.52
C TRP A 145 -16.04 10.05 8.52
N PRO A 146 -14.84 10.67 8.59
CA PRO A 146 -14.57 11.72 9.58
C PRO A 146 -15.41 12.98 9.32
N GLY A 147 -15.69 13.30 8.06
CA GLY A 147 -16.57 14.40 7.70
C GLY A 147 -18.02 14.15 8.14
N LEU A 148 -18.53 12.95 7.88
CA LEU A 148 -19.87 12.53 8.32
C LEU A 148 -19.99 12.50 9.85
N LEU A 149 -18.98 11.97 10.54
CA LEU A 149 -18.95 11.94 11.99
C LEU A 149 -19.06 13.35 12.58
N SER A 150 -18.25 14.29 12.07
CA SER A 150 -18.32 15.69 12.50
C SER A 150 -19.70 16.32 12.24
N GLN A 151 -20.29 16.08 11.07
CA GLN A 151 -21.61 16.65 10.72
C GLN A 151 -22.71 16.10 11.63
N TYR A 152 -22.77 14.79 11.85
CA TYR A 152 -23.79 14.21 12.72
C TYR A 152 -23.59 14.60 14.19
N LEU A 153 -22.35 14.71 14.67
CA LEU A 153 -22.10 15.19 16.03
C LEU A 153 -22.52 16.66 16.21
N GLN A 154 -22.30 17.52 15.21
CA GLN A 154 -22.75 18.91 15.24
C GLN A 154 -24.28 19.04 15.31
N MET A 155 -25.02 18.10 14.69
CA MET A 155 -26.49 18.06 14.76
C MET A 155 -27.04 17.75 16.16
N ILE A 156 -26.23 17.22 17.08
CA ILE A 156 -26.62 16.93 18.46
C ILE A 156 -25.83 17.78 19.48
N TRP A 157 -25.04 18.74 19.01
CA TRP A 157 -24.16 19.54 19.86
C TRP A 157 -24.91 20.69 20.53
N CYS A 158 -25.39 20.43 21.73
CA CYS A 158 -26.10 21.41 22.55
C CYS A 158 -25.19 22.09 23.57
N LYS A 159 -25.40 23.39 23.82
CA LYS A 159 -24.77 24.14 24.91
C LYS A 159 -25.80 24.84 25.79
N PRO A 160 -25.54 24.97 27.11
CA PRO A 160 -26.40 25.75 28.00
C PRO A 160 -26.25 27.26 27.69
N VAL A 161 -27.37 27.94 27.50
CA VAL A 161 -27.43 29.40 27.34
C VAL A 161 -28.32 29.98 28.44
N SER A 162 -27.79 30.94 29.20
CA SER A 162 -28.53 31.66 30.22
C SER A 162 -29.42 32.71 29.59
N GLY A 163 -30.74 32.59 29.76
CA GLY A 163 -31.74 33.59 29.37
C GLY A 163 -32.54 34.12 30.55
N GLU A 164 -33.44 35.07 30.29
CA GLU A 164 -34.31 35.69 31.31
C GLU A 164 -35.22 34.69 32.04
N GLY A 165 -35.51 33.55 31.41
CA GLY A 165 -36.33 32.46 31.97
C GLY A 165 -35.55 31.29 32.59
N GLY A 166 -34.23 31.38 32.73
CA GLY A 166 -33.36 30.30 33.22
C GLY A 166 -32.36 29.80 32.18
N VAL A 167 -31.70 28.67 32.47
CA VAL A 167 -30.72 28.04 31.57
C VAL A 167 -31.45 27.09 30.63
N VAL A 168 -31.34 27.33 29.32
CA VAL A 168 -31.95 26.50 28.28
C VAL A 168 -30.85 25.93 27.39
N MET A 169 -30.95 24.66 27.04
CA MET A 169 -30.01 24.01 26.12
C MET A 169 -30.35 24.38 24.68
N ARG A 170 -29.38 24.91 23.94
CA ARG A 170 -29.56 25.43 22.59
C ARG A 170 -28.55 24.78 21.65
N LEU A 171 -28.95 24.56 20.40
CA LEU A 171 -28.11 23.92 19.39
C LEU A 171 -26.98 24.87 18.96
N GLN A 172 -25.72 24.44 19.04
CA GLN A 172 -24.56 25.32 18.84
C GLN A 172 -24.48 25.91 17.42
N PRO A 173 -24.70 25.15 16.32
CA PRO A 173 -24.77 25.73 14.97
C PRO A 173 -25.99 26.63 14.71
N HIS A 174 -27.11 26.38 15.40
CA HIS A 174 -28.38 27.10 15.21
C HIS A 174 -29.01 27.45 16.57
N PRO A 175 -28.60 28.57 17.20
CA PRO A 175 -29.05 28.94 18.55
C PRO A 175 -30.56 29.22 18.67
N ASP A 176 -31.27 29.39 17.55
CA ASP A 176 -32.73 29.57 17.57
C ASP A 176 -33.47 28.29 17.97
N VAL A 177 -32.84 27.12 17.77
CA VAL A 177 -33.41 25.81 18.06
C VAL A 177 -33.10 25.40 19.50
N GLU A 178 -34.15 25.16 20.28
CA GLU A 178 -34.04 24.58 21.61
C GLU A 178 -33.78 23.07 21.52
N CYS A 179 -32.81 22.60 22.30
CA CYS A 179 -32.41 21.22 22.26
C CYS A 179 -33.42 20.30 22.93
N TRP A 180 -33.67 19.17 22.27
CA TRP A 180 -34.50 18.05 22.75
C TRP A 180 -36.00 18.36 22.82
N THR A 181 -36.43 19.47 22.21
CA THR A 181 -37.83 19.87 22.10
C THR A 181 -38.21 20.06 20.64
N GLY A 182 -39.50 19.95 20.34
CA GLY A 182 -40.13 20.28 19.04
C GLY A 182 -39.27 19.95 17.81
N ASP A 183 -38.65 20.99 17.26
CA ASP A 183 -37.92 20.97 15.99
C ASP A 183 -36.57 20.23 16.05
N HIS A 184 -35.94 20.11 17.23
CA HIS A 184 -34.66 19.41 17.37
C HIS A 184 -34.82 17.89 17.35
N LEU A 185 -35.92 17.33 17.85
CA LEU A 185 -36.10 15.89 17.98
C LEU A 185 -35.95 15.13 16.65
N PRO A 186 -36.59 15.54 15.54
CA PRO A 186 -36.38 14.90 14.24
C PRO A 186 -34.93 14.93 13.77
N ILE A 187 -34.24 16.06 13.97
CA ILE A 187 -32.83 16.25 13.61
C ILE A 187 -31.94 15.32 14.43
N ALA A 188 -32.18 15.25 15.75
CA ALA A 188 -31.45 14.37 16.65
C ALA A 188 -31.64 12.89 16.29
N TYR A 189 -32.86 12.46 15.89
CA TYR A 189 -33.08 11.09 15.42
C TYR A 189 -32.29 10.78 14.14
N ILE A 190 -32.31 11.69 13.16
CA ILE A 190 -31.52 11.53 11.92
C ILE A 190 -30.02 11.43 12.25
N ALA A 191 -29.54 12.27 13.15
CA ALA A 191 -28.14 12.26 13.59
C ALA A 191 -27.76 10.95 14.30
N ILE A 192 -28.60 10.45 15.23
CA ILE A 192 -28.34 9.20 15.95
C ILE A 192 -28.35 8.00 15.00
N ILE A 193 -29.31 7.94 14.07
CA ILE A 193 -29.35 6.90 13.03
C ILE A 193 -28.11 7.01 12.13
N GLY A 194 -27.75 8.23 11.73
CA GLY A 194 -26.55 8.51 10.95
C GLY A 194 -25.27 8.04 11.63
N LEU A 195 -25.07 8.41 12.90
CA LEU A 195 -23.94 7.97 13.73
C LEU A 195 -23.89 6.43 13.84
N THR A 196 -25.04 5.80 14.04
CA THR A 196 -25.09 4.34 14.22
C THR A 196 -24.78 3.61 12.91
N VAL A 197 -25.45 3.98 11.81
CA VAL A 197 -25.32 3.29 10.52
C VAL A 197 -24.00 3.62 9.84
N TRP A 198 -23.66 4.91 9.74
CA TRP A 198 -22.48 5.36 8.98
C TRP A 198 -21.23 5.40 9.84
N CYS A 199 -21.30 5.93 11.07
CA CYS A 199 -20.08 6.12 11.86
C CYS A 199 -19.65 4.85 12.60
N ILE A 200 -20.59 4.04 13.11
CA ILE A 200 -20.27 2.77 13.77
C ILE A 200 -20.38 1.61 12.79
N GLY A 201 -21.45 1.56 12.02
CA GLY A 201 -21.77 0.45 11.12
C GLY A 201 -20.70 0.20 10.06
N ILE A 202 -20.19 1.24 9.38
CA ILE A 202 -19.20 1.06 8.30
C ILE A 202 -17.86 0.51 8.83
N PRO A 203 -17.19 1.12 9.83
CA PRO A 203 -15.95 0.55 10.38
C PRO A 203 -16.16 -0.85 10.96
N LEU A 204 -17.31 -1.11 11.60
CA LEU A 204 -17.64 -2.43 12.14
C LEU A 204 -17.84 -3.46 11.01
N LEU A 205 -18.53 -3.11 9.94
CA LEU A 205 -18.75 -4.01 8.81
C LEU A 205 -17.42 -4.33 8.11
N LEU A 206 -16.55 -3.33 7.94
CA LEU A 206 -15.19 -3.54 7.42
C LEU A 206 -14.36 -4.44 8.34
N TYR A 207 -14.37 -4.18 9.64
CA TYR A 207 -13.71 -5.03 10.64
C TYR A 207 -14.21 -6.48 10.55
N LEU A 208 -15.53 -6.69 10.52
CA LEU A 208 -16.12 -8.02 10.44
C LEU A 208 -15.82 -8.71 9.09
N ALA A 209 -15.78 -7.95 7.99
CA ALA A 209 -15.42 -8.47 6.68
C ALA A 209 -13.99 -9.03 6.69
N ILE A 210 -13.02 -8.26 7.22
CA ILE A 210 -11.61 -8.69 7.33
C ILE A 210 -11.43 -9.80 8.38
N TRP A 211 -12.21 -9.76 9.46
CA TRP A 211 -12.14 -10.77 10.52
C TRP A 211 -12.57 -12.16 10.03
N ARG A 212 -13.58 -12.23 9.15
CA ARG A 212 -14.10 -13.48 8.59
C ARG A 212 -13.21 -14.13 7.52
N LEU A 213 -12.19 -13.43 7.04
CA LEU A 213 -11.24 -13.99 6.08
C LEU A 213 -10.42 -15.09 6.74
N GLN A 214 -10.43 -16.30 6.16
CA GLN A 214 -9.62 -17.43 6.63
C GLN A 214 -8.13 -17.17 6.42
N ASP A 215 -7.77 -16.61 5.26
CA ASP A 215 -6.41 -16.20 4.94
C ASP A 215 -6.42 -14.79 4.36
N ARG A 216 -5.78 -13.87 5.07
CA ARG A 216 -5.70 -12.44 4.71
C ARG A 216 -4.64 -12.18 3.64
N ASN A 217 -3.68 -13.09 3.48
CA ASN A 217 -2.53 -12.94 2.60
C ASN A 217 -2.76 -13.51 1.19
N THR A 218 -3.93 -14.11 0.93
CA THR A 218 -4.30 -14.49 -0.44
C THR A 218 -4.36 -13.25 -1.33
N GLN A 219 -3.87 -13.35 -2.56
CA GLN A 219 -3.79 -12.24 -3.51
C GLN A 219 -5.13 -11.50 -3.71
N GLU A 220 -6.26 -12.22 -3.74
CA GLU A 220 -7.59 -11.64 -3.89
C GLU A 220 -8.01 -10.80 -2.66
N ASN A 221 -7.85 -11.34 -1.45
CA ASN A 221 -8.16 -10.62 -0.22
C ASN A 221 -7.21 -9.44 0.00
N PHE A 222 -5.93 -9.60 -0.33
CA PHE A 222 -4.94 -8.53 -0.25
C PHE A 222 -5.24 -7.43 -1.27
N ARG A 223 -5.70 -7.75 -2.49
CA ARG A 223 -6.16 -6.75 -3.46
C ARG A 223 -7.39 -5.98 -2.95
N THR A 224 -8.26 -6.64 -2.18
CA THR A 224 -9.51 -6.04 -1.69
C THR A 224 -9.34 -5.19 -0.43
N TYR A 225 -8.56 -5.69 0.53
CA TYR A 225 -8.41 -5.09 1.85
C TYR A 225 -6.99 -4.62 2.14
N GLY A 226 -6.06 -4.77 1.20
CA GLY A 226 -4.64 -4.42 1.33
C GLY A 226 -4.43 -3.02 1.87
N TYR A 227 -5.21 -2.04 1.42
CA TYR A 227 -5.13 -0.67 1.96
C TYR A 227 -5.23 -0.59 3.49
N PHE A 228 -6.02 -1.47 4.13
CA PHE A 228 -6.24 -1.46 5.58
C PHE A 228 -5.30 -2.39 6.36
N ILE A 229 -4.77 -3.44 5.72
CA ILE A 229 -3.96 -4.48 6.38
C ILE A 229 -2.48 -4.40 6.02
N ASP A 230 -2.13 -3.74 4.92
CA ASP A 230 -0.77 -3.63 4.43
C ASP A 230 0.09 -2.79 5.39
N GLY A 231 1.34 -3.21 5.55
CA GLY A 231 2.28 -2.60 6.48
C GLY A 231 2.08 -2.96 7.97
N PHE A 232 1.05 -3.71 8.34
CA PHE A 232 0.84 -4.16 9.73
C PHE A 232 1.33 -5.60 9.96
N GLU A 233 1.70 -5.91 11.19
CA GLU A 233 1.90 -7.30 11.59
C GLU A 233 0.58 -8.08 11.55
N PRO A 234 0.59 -9.40 11.23
CA PRO A 234 -0.62 -10.21 11.17
C PRO A 234 -1.45 -10.23 12.46
N ALA A 235 -0.85 -9.91 13.62
CA ALA A 235 -1.55 -9.80 14.89
C ALA A 235 -2.36 -8.49 15.04
N TYR A 236 -1.96 -7.43 14.34
CA TYR A 236 -2.46 -6.05 14.48
C TYR A 236 -3.20 -5.53 13.24
N TRP A 237 -3.72 -6.42 12.38
CA TRP A 237 -4.50 -6.04 11.18
C TRP A 237 -5.69 -5.09 11.45
N TRP A 238 -6.21 -5.07 12.68
CA TRP A 238 -7.34 -4.25 13.11
C TRP A 238 -6.93 -2.86 13.61
N TRP A 239 -5.63 -2.55 13.63
CA TRP A 239 -5.08 -1.35 14.25
C TRP A 239 -5.61 -0.05 13.64
N ASP A 240 -5.61 0.07 12.31
CA ASP A 240 -6.13 1.28 11.64
C ASP A 240 -7.61 1.50 11.95
N ILE A 241 -8.40 0.43 11.87
CA ILE A 241 -9.86 0.51 12.00
C ILE A 241 -10.30 0.80 13.43
N LEU A 242 -9.68 0.17 14.44
CA LEU A 242 -10.13 0.30 15.82
C LEU A 242 -9.36 1.36 16.61
N ILE A 243 -8.03 1.37 16.52
CA ILE A 243 -7.20 2.26 17.36
C ILE A 243 -7.10 3.63 16.72
N LYS A 244 -6.67 3.73 15.46
CA LYS A 244 -6.49 5.04 14.81
C LYS A 244 -7.83 5.75 14.60
N ARG A 245 -8.83 5.07 14.04
CA ARG A 245 -10.16 5.68 13.88
C ARG A 245 -10.92 5.84 15.19
N GLY A 246 -10.70 4.94 16.16
CA GLY A 246 -11.23 5.10 17.51
C GLY A 246 -10.69 6.35 18.19
N ASP A 247 -9.39 6.64 18.08
CA ASP A 247 -8.79 7.88 18.59
C ASP A 247 -9.43 9.12 17.95
N VAL A 248 -9.57 9.13 16.62
CA VAL A 248 -10.26 10.21 15.91
C VAL A 248 -11.71 10.35 16.37
N ALA A 249 -12.44 9.23 16.53
CA ALA A 249 -13.82 9.23 17.01
C ALA A 249 -13.94 9.83 18.41
N ILE A 250 -13.07 9.42 19.34
CA ILE A 250 -13.07 9.89 20.73
C ILE A 250 -12.73 11.38 20.77
N MET A 251 -11.73 11.82 19.99
CA MET A 251 -11.37 13.25 19.89
C MET A 251 -12.53 14.09 19.35
N MET A 252 -13.20 13.65 18.29
CA MET A 252 -14.37 14.33 17.73
C MET A 252 -15.55 14.31 18.70
N LEU A 253 -15.79 13.19 19.39
CA LEU A 253 -16.83 13.07 20.39
C LEU A 253 -16.61 14.11 21.49
N VAL A 254 -15.42 14.18 22.08
CA VAL A 254 -15.11 15.20 23.11
C VAL A 254 -15.25 16.63 22.58
N THR A 255 -14.87 16.87 21.33
CA THR A 255 -15.00 18.19 20.68
C THR A 255 -16.47 18.61 20.60
N TYR A 256 -17.33 17.73 20.08
CA TYR A 256 -18.71 18.04 19.69
C TYR A 256 -19.78 17.59 20.69
N THR A 257 -19.40 17.07 21.86
CA THR A 257 -20.35 16.75 22.94
C THR A 257 -20.15 17.66 24.15
N SER A 258 -21.21 17.85 24.94
CA SER A 258 -21.17 18.64 26.19
C SER A 258 -20.62 17.82 27.38
N VAL A 259 -19.57 17.03 27.16
CA VAL A 259 -18.92 16.27 28.25
C VAL A 259 -18.39 17.20 29.34
N ALA A 260 -17.97 18.41 28.96
CA ALA A 260 -17.70 19.51 29.86
C ALA A 260 -18.33 20.80 29.30
N ASP A 261 -19.04 21.55 30.14
CA ASP A 261 -19.66 22.81 29.74
C ASP A 261 -18.60 23.91 29.50
N ASP A 262 -17.44 23.79 30.14
CA ASP A 262 -16.30 24.69 29.95
C ASP A 262 -15.39 24.20 28.80
N GLU A 263 -15.17 25.08 27.82
CA GLU A 263 -14.27 24.83 26.69
C GLU A 263 -12.83 24.58 27.16
N LYS A 264 -12.41 25.22 28.25
CA LYS A 264 -11.07 25.00 28.83
C LYS A 264 -10.94 23.58 29.38
N ALA A 265 -11.97 23.07 30.05
CA ALA A 265 -11.98 21.71 30.57
C ALA A 265 -11.91 20.67 29.45
N LYS A 266 -12.57 20.91 28.31
CA LYS A 266 -12.44 20.04 27.11
C LYS A 266 -11.01 19.99 26.60
N LEU A 267 -10.34 21.14 26.53
CA LEU A 267 -8.94 21.24 26.08
C LEU A 267 -7.97 20.48 27.00
N LEU A 268 -8.29 20.38 28.30
CA LEU A 268 -7.51 19.58 29.25
C LEU A 268 -7.67 18.06 29.05
N ILE A 269 -8.74 17.60 28.39
CA ILE A 269 -8.97 16.17 28.13
C ILE A 269 -8.09 15.65 26.96
N TYR A 270 -7.80 16.48 25.96
CA TYR A 270 -7.02 16.07 24.79
C TYR A 270 -5.60 15.56 25.08
N PRO A 271 -4.83 16.12 26.02
CA PRO A 271 -3.56 15.54 26.46
C PRO A 271 -3.72 14.11 26.99
N PHE A 272 -4.79 13.81 27.73
CA PHE A 272 -5.01 12.46 28.27
C PHE A 272 -5.34 11.45 27.16
N ILE A 273 -6.20 11.82 26.21
CA ILE A 273 -6.49 10.98 25.04
C ILE A 273 -5.22 10.76 24.23
N SER A 274 -4.48 11.83 23.94
CA SER A 274 -3.25 11.77 23.14
C SER A 274 -2.16 10.98 23.83
N GLY A 275 -2.01 11.12 25.15
CA GLY A 275 -1.06 10.35 25.96
C GLY A 275 -1.44 8.88 26.05
N GLY A 276 -2.74 8.57 26.15
CA GLY A 276 -3.26 7.20 26.10
C GLY A 276 -2.96 6.51 24.77
N HIS A 277 -3.24 7.19 23.65
CA HIS A 277 -2.90 6.69 22.32
C HIS A 277 -1.39 6.50 22.16
N LEU A 278 -0.57 7.48 22.60
CA LEU A 278 0.89 7.35 22.56
C LEU A 278 1.37 6.13 23.36
N ALA A 279 0.82 5.89 24.55
CA ALA A 279 1.17 4.74 25.37
C ALA A 279 0.78 3.41 24.69
N ILE A 280 -0.42 3.34 24.10
CA ILE A 280 -0.89 2.16 23.35
C ILE A 280 0.01 1.89 22.14
N THR A 281 0.32 2.91 21.33
CA THR A 281 1.23 2.80 20.18
C THR A 281 2.63 2.35 20.60
N ALA A 282 3.18 2.96 21.66
CA ALA A 282 4.52 2.62 22.16
C ALA A 282 4.61 1.18 22.67
N TRP A 283 3.51 0.65 23.21
CA TRP A 283 3.42 -0.73 23.70
C TRP A 283 3.25 -1.74 22.56
N CYS A 284 2.34 -1.49 21.62
CA CYS A 284 1.94 -2.49 20.64
C CYS A 284 2.90 -2.62 19.44
N ARG A 285 3.52 -1.52 18.97
CA ARG A 285 4.38 -1.50 17.77
C ARG A 285 3.80 -2.30 16.60
N PRO A 286 2.67 -1.83 16.03
CA PRO A 286 1.82 -2.65 15.18
C PRO A 286 2.36 -2.88 13.76
N PHE A 287 3.40 -2.16 13.34
CA PHE A 287 3.86 -2.18 11.94
C PHE A 287 4.89 -3.29 11.69
N LEU A 288 5.00 -3.68 10.42
CA LEU A 288 5.91 -4.74 10.01
C LEU A 288 7.37 -4.25 10.03
N ASN A 289 8.26 -5.04 10.63
CA ASN A 289 9.68 -4.68 10.78
C ASN A 289 10.54 -4.84 9.50
N ASN A 290 9.95 -5.11 8.33
CA ASN A 290 10.70 -5.28 7.08
C ASN A 290 11.41 -4.00 6.61
N GLN A 291 10.88 -2.83 6.96
CA GLN A 291 11.45 -1.52 6.62
C GLN A 291 12.17 -0.90 7.81
N ALA A 292 12.95 -1.69 8.56
CA ALA A 292 13.77 -1.22 9.68
C ALA A 292 13.00 -0.42 10.75
N GLU A 293 11.76 -0.84 11.06
CA GLU A 293 10.87 -0.21 12.07
C GLU A 293 10.57 1.28 11.80
N ILE A 294 10.79 1.77 10.57
CA ILE A 294 10.61 3.20 10.23
C ILE A 294 9.18 3.66 10.51
N LEU A 295 8.21 2.79 10.25
CA LEU A 295 6.79 3.12 10.37
C LEU A 295 6.33 3.20 11.83
N ASP A 296 6.78 2.29 12.70
CA ASP A 296 6.56 2.38 14.15
C ASP A 296 7.23 3.63 14.75
N PHE A 297 8.45 3.92 14.31
CA PHE A 297 9.17 5.11 14.74
C PHE A 297 8.46 6.40 14.32
N LEU A 298 7.97 6.47 13.08
CA LEU A 298 7.20 7.59 12.57
C LEU A 298 5.92 7.80 13.39
N GLU A 299 5.15 6.74 13.61
CA GLU A 299 3.91 6.80 14.37
C GLU A 299 4.17 7.24 15.82
N TYR A 300 5.24 6.74 16.45
CA TYR A 300 5.65 7.15 17.79
C TYR A 300 6.01 8.63 17.86
N ILE A 301 6.78 9.14 16.88
CA ILE A 301 7.14 10.57 16.82
C ILE A 301 5.90 11.44 16.61
N LEU A 302 5.03 11.09 15.65
CA LEU A 302 3.82 11.85 15.37
C LEU A 302 2.86 11.86 16.57
N SER A 303 2.73 10.72 17.26
CA SER A 303 1.94 10.64 18.49
C SER A 303 2.57 11.46 19.62
N SER A 304 3.90 11.45 19.75
CA SER A 304 4.63 12.28 20.72
C SER A 304 4.45 13.77 20.44
N PHE A 305 4.49 14.17 19.17
CA PHE A 305 4.23 15.54 18.72
C PHE A 305 2.84 15.99 19.14
N ARG A 306 1.84 15.17 18.82
CA ARG A 306 0.44 15.44 19.16
C ARG A 306 0.24 15.60 20.67
N PHE A 307 0.81 14.69 21.45
CA PHE A 307 0.74 14.76 22.91
C PHE A 307 1.38 16.03 23.48
N LEU A 308 2.59 16.38 23.01
CA LEU A 308 3.29 17.59 23.44
C LEU A 308 2.53 18.86 23.04
N PHE A 309 1.98 18.90 21.83
CA PHE A 309 1.18 20.01 21.34
C PHE A 309 -0.05 20.26 22.22
N PHE A 310 -0.87 19.23 22.46
CA PHE A 310 -2.04 19.38 23.32
C PHE A 310 -1.68 19.67 24.77
N SER A 311 -0.64 19.02 25.31
CA SER A 311 -0.14 19.31 26.67
C SER A 311 0.34 20.76 26.78
N GLY A 312 0.99 21.28 25.73
CA GLY A 312 1.39 22.68 25.63
C GLY A 312 0.22 23.64 25.70
N ILE A 313 -0.79 23.42 24.86
CA ILE A 313 -2.02 24.22 24.88
C ILE A 313 -2.69 24.17 26.26
N ALA A 314 -2.79 22.98 26.85
CA ALA A 314 -3.35 22.80 28.19
C ALA A 314 -2.60 23.61 29.26
N LEU A 315 -1.25 23.59 29.23
CA LEU A 315 -0.43 24.40 30.14
C LEU A 315 -0.65 25.90 29.91
N LEU A 316 -0.68 26.36 28.66
CA LEU A 316 -0.93 27.76 28.33
C LEU A 316 -2.30 28.25 28.81
N LEU A 317 -3.30 27.37 28.90
CA LEU A 317 -4.63 27.71 29.43
C LEU A 317 -4.67 27.80 30.96
N ILE A 318 -3.81 27.06 31.66
CA ILE A 318 -3.75 27.03 33.12
C ILE A 318 -3.00 28.28 33.64
N PHE A 319 -1.92 28.69 32.97
CA PHE A 319 -1.13 29.84 33.39
C PHE A 319 -1.73 31.15 32.89
N HIS A 320 -1.99 32.08 33.82
CA HIS A 320 -2.67 33.34 33.52
C HIS A 320 -1.70 34.52 33.28
N SER A 321 -0.44 34.43 33.71
CA SER A 321 0.49 35.57 33.55
C SER A 321 1.07 35.61 32.14
N GLN A 322 0.99 36.78 31.49
CA GLN A 322 1.47 36.97 30.12
C GLN A 322 2.94 36.55 29.94
N ASP A 323 3.81 36.91 30.88
CA ASP A 323 5.24 36.63 30.77
C ASP A 323 5.55 35.13 30.81
N THR A 324 4.84 34.37 31.66
CA THR A 324 5.00 32.91 31.71
C THR A 324 4.40 32.24 30.47
N LEU A 325 3.28 32.75 29.96
CA LEU A 325 2.63 32.25 28.76
C LEU A 325 3.57 32.38 27.54
N TRP A 326 4.17 33.54 27.31
CA TRP A 326 5.11 33.73 26.20
C TRP A 326 6.36 32.87 26.33
N ALA A 327 6.91 32.73 27.53
CA ALA A 327 8.05 31.86 27.78
C ALA A 327 7.72 30.39 27.49
N MET A 328 6.59 29.89 28.01
CA MET A 328 6.15 28.50 27.78
C MET A 328 5.81 28.23 26.32
N ALA A 329 5.12 29.16 25.66
CA ALA A 329 4.82 29.06 24.24
C ALA A 329 6.10 29.00 23.39
N SER A 330 7.08 29.85 23.70
CA SER A 330 8.37 29.90 22.99
C SER A 330 9.17 28.60 23.17
N VAL A 331 9.20 28.06 24.39
CA VAL A 331 9.84 26.76 24.69
C VAL A 331 9.13 25.63 23.93
N LEU A 332 7.80 25.62 23.94
CA LEU A 332 7.02 24.59 23.26
C LEU A 332 7.25 24.62 21.75
N VAL A 333 7.15 25.80 21.13
CA VAL A 333 7.37 25.98 19.69
C VAL A 333 8.80 25.60 19.33
N SER A 334 9.78 25.98 20.15
CA SER A 334 11.18 25.62 19.93
C SER A 334 11.40 24.10 20.02
N MET A 335 10.82 23.43 21.03
CA MET A 335 10.84 21.98 21.14
C MET A 335 10.19 21.30 19.92
N LEU A 336 9.05 21.84 19.47
CA LEU A 336 8.31 21.36 18.32
C LEU A 336 9.14 21.45 17.03
N VAL A 337 9.77 22.61 16.80
CA VAL A 337 10.64 22.86 15.65
C VAL A 337 11.85 21.93 15.70
N LEU A 338 12.51 21.79 16.85
CA LEU A 338 13.65 20.88 17.01
C LEU A 338 13.26 19.43 16.70
N MET A 339 12.07 19.00 17.13
CA MET A 339 11.59 17.66 16.84
C MET A 339 11.26 17.45 15.36
N CYS A 340 10.65 18.44 14.69
CA CYS A 340 10.44 18.42 13.25
C CYS A 340 11.76 18.36 12.48
N LEU A 341 12.78 19.13 12.90
CA LEU A 341 14.11 19.12 12.31
C LEU A 341 14.80 17.76 12.50
N TYR A 342 14.75 17.21 13.71
CA TYR A 342 15.26 15.87 14.00
C TYR A 342 14.61 14.81 13.10
N PHE A 343 13.28 14.87 12.96
CA PHE A 343 12.54 13.97 12.09
C PHE A 343 12.97 14.11 10.62
N ALA A 344 13.04 15.34 10.09
CA ALA A 344 13.46 15.59 8.72
C ALA A 344 14.89 15.06 8.47
N LEU A 345 15.83 15.30 9.40
CA LEU A 345 17.19 14.78 9.32
C LEU A 345 17.22 13.25 9.38
N HIS A 346 16.39 12.63 10.22
CA HIS A 346 16.30 11.18 10.30
C HIS A 346 15.79 10.56 8.99
N VAL A 347 14.73 11.12 8.41
CA VAL A 347 14.19 10.67 7.12
C VAL A 347 15.25 10.82 6.02
N ILE A 348 15.92 11.97 5.94
CA ILE A 348 17.02 12.18 4.97
C ILE A 348 18.12 11.14 5.16
N ALA A 349 18.54 10.89 6.40
CA ALA A 349 19.57 9.89 6.70
C ALA A 349 19.14 8.47 6.30
N GLN A 350 17.87 8.09 6.50
CA GLN A 350 17.35 6.78 6.08
C GLN A 350 17.29 6.65 4.57
N VAL A 351 16.82 7.69 3.87
CA VAL A 351 16.79 7.72 2.39
C VAL A 351 18.20 7.60 1.83
N MET A 352 19.16 8.35 2.39
CA MET A 352 20.57 8.27 1.98
C MET A 352 21.18 6.89 2.24
N ARG A 353 20.86 6.25 3.38
CA ARG A 353 21.31 4.88 3.67
C ARG A 353 20.75 3.87 2.68
N LYS A 354 19.46 4.02 2.32
CA LYS A 354 18.83 3.14 1.32
C LYS A 354 19.49 3.31 -0.04
N ALA A 355 19.60 4.55 -0.53
CA ALA A 355 20.27 4.85 -1.80
C ALA A 355 21.72 4.33 -1.84
N SER A 356 22.45 4.43 -0.72
CA SER A 356 23.82 3.91 -0.63
C SER A 356 23.90 2.38 -0.68
N LYS A 357 22.90 1.66 -0.18
CA LYS A 357 22.86 0.19 -0.26
C LYS A 357 22.49 -0.27 -1.66
N ASP A 358 21.49 0.38 -2.26
CA ASP A 358 21.06 0.09 -3.63
C ASP A 358 22.24 0.26 -4.60
N MET A 359 23.06 1.32 -4.44
CA MET A 359 24.30 1.50 -5.21
C MET A 359 25.35 0.40 -4.98
N GLN A 360 25.50 -0.10 -3.74
CA GLN A 360 26.44 -1.18 -3.44
C GLN A 360 26.01 -2.51 -4.05
N GLU A 361 24.71 -2.81 -4.02
CA GLU A 361 24.16 -4.02 -4.63
C GLU A 361 24.32 -4.01 -6.17
N GLU A 362 24.13 -2.84 -6.81
CA GLU A 362 24.38 -2.67 -8.25
C GLU A 362 25.87 -2.86 -8.62
N ASP A 363 26.78 -2.33 -7.81
CA ASP A 363 28.23 -2.49 -8.01
C ASP A 363 28.66 -3.97 -7.84
N GLU A 364 28.11 -4.69 -6.85
CA GLU A 364 28.37 -6.12 -6.63
C GLU A 364 27.82 -6.99 -7.78
N GLU A 365 26.61 -6.71 -8.28
CA GLU A 365 26.03 -7.43 -9.42
C GLU A 365 26.83 -7.17 -10.71
N SER A 366 27.27 -5.92 -10.92
CA SER A 366 28.12 -5.53 -12.05
C SER A 366 29.49 -6.24 -12.01
N ALA A 367 30.15 -6.25 -10.85
CA ALA A 367 31.43 -6.95 -10.66
C ALA A 367 31.30 -8.46 -10.88
N THR A 368 30.22 -9.06 -10.41
CA THR A 368 29.92 -10.49 -10.60
C THR A 368 29.69 -10.80 -12.09
N ALA A 369 28.94 -9.96 -12.80
CA ALA A 369 28.70 -10.14 -14.24
C ALA A 369 30.00 -10.04 -15.06
N ASP A 370 30.90 -9.10 -14.72
CA ASP A 370 32.20 -8.96 -15.38
C ASP A 370 33.14 -10.14 -15.09
N PHE A 371 33.10 -10.71 -13.89
CA PHE A 371 33.83 -11.92 -13.55
C PHE A 371 33.40 -13.11 -14.44
N PHE A 372 32.11 -13.37 -14.57
CA PHE A 372 31.59 -14.44 -15.44
C PHE A 372 31.93 -14.21 -16.93
N ARG A 373 31.91 -12.95 -17.39
CA ARG A 373 32.30 -12.61 -18.77
C ARG A 373 33.77 -12.92 -19.05
N ARG A 374 34.68 -12.70 -18.09
CA ARG A 374 36.10 -13.04 -18.26
C ARG A 374 36.33 -14.56 -18.30
N GLN A 375 35.63 -15.30 -17.45
CA GLN A 375 35.74 -16.76 -17.41
C GLN A 375 35.26 -17.42 -18.71
N SER A 376 34.19 -16.90 -19.32
CA SER A 376 33.70 -17.44 -20.61
C SER A 376 34.66 -17.16 -21.78
N THR A 377 35.36 -16.03 -21.78
CA THR A 377 36.36 -15.73 -22.82
C THR A 377 37.60 -16.63 -22.77
N GLU A 378 38.03 -17.07 -21.58
CA GLU A 378 39.19 -17.96 -21.44
C GLU A 378 38.89 -19.40 -21.91
N VAL A 379 37.66 -19.89 -21.72
CA VAL A 379 37.28 -21.27 -22.12
C VAL A 379 37.11 -21.41 -23.64
N SER A 380 36.79 -20.33 -24.35
CA SER A 380 36.55 -20.35 -25.80
C SER A 380 37.80 -20.19 -26.67
N THR A 381 39.01 -20.11 -26.10
CA THR A 381 40.25 -20.15 -26.91
C THR A 381 40.66 -21.61 -27.14
N PRO A 382 40.41 -22.22 -28.32
CA PRO A 382 40.85 -23.58 -28.58
C PRO A 382 42.37 -23.59 -28.63
N SER A 383 42.97 -24.48 -27.84
CA SER A 383 44.39 -24.77 -27.82
C SER A 383 44.89 -25.16 -29.22
N LYS A 384 45.24 -24.15 -30.03
CA LYS A 384 46.01 -24.29 -31.27
C LYS A 384 47.50 -24.31 -30.90
N ALA A 385 47.92 -25.33 -30.16
CA ALA A 385 49.33 -25.51 -29.83
C ALA A 385 49.67 -26.99 -29.65
N ALA A 386 49.64 -27.78 -30.74
CA ALA A 386 50.47 -28.97 -30.90
C ALA A 386 50.30 -29.62 -32.30
N SER A 387 50.97 -29.10 -33.33
CA SER A 387 51.56 -29.96 -34.39
C SER A 387 52.51 -29.14 -35.29
N SER A 388 53.74 -28.92 -34.83
CA SER A 388 54.85 -28.63 -35.75
C SER A 388 56.14 -29.04 -35.07
N GLY A 389 56.70 -30.18 -35.50
CA GLY A 389 58.00 -30.65 -35.04
C GLY A 389 58.16 -32.16 -35.08
N LYS A 390 58.85 -32.63 -36.13
CA LYS A 390 59.43 -33.95 -36.45
C LYS A 390 58.94 -34.43 -37.82
N GLU A 391 59.78 -34.78 -38.80
CA GLU A 391 61.25 -34.87 -38.93
C GLU A 391 61.53 -34.96 -40.44
#